data_AF-A0A7S2EK37-F1
#
_entry.id   AF-A0A7S2EK37-F1
#
_cell.length_a   1.000
_cell.length_b   1.000
_cell.length_c   1.000
_cell.angle_alpha   90.00
_cell.angle_beta   90.00
_cell.angle_gamma   90.00
#
_symmetry.space_group_name_H-M   'P 1'
#
loop_
_entity.id
_entity.type
_entity.pdbx_description
1 polymer ?
#
loop_
_entity_poly.entity_id
_entity_poly.type
_entity_poly.pdbx_seq_one_letter_code
_entity_poly.pdbx_strand_id
1 'polypeptide(L)'
;KGIVPFLKVDKGLMGEKDGVQLMKPIPDFDDLLKKGKEAGCFGTKMRSLIKLADLDGIKAIVSQQFELGMKICAAGLIPIIEPEVDIKSPEKEEAEVLLKQEILKHLDQLGPDQKVMLKLTLPSVVNHYKECIDHENCIRVVALSGGYTRKEANEHLAKQNGMVASFSRALTEGLKVSDTADEFETKLDDSIESIFEASKAGI
;
A
#
# COMPACT_ATOMS: atom_id res chain seq x y z
N LYS A 1 13.28 -14.67 12.10
CA LYS A 1 12.22 -13.82 12.70
C LYS A 1 10.80 -14.18 12.25
N GLY A 2 10.60 -15.06 11.26
CA GLY A 2 9.23 -15.38 10.78
C GLY A 2 8.53 -14.22 10.06
N ILE A 3 9.30 -13.25 9.57
CA ILE A 3 8.79 -12.06 8.88
C ILE A 3 8.93 -12.30 7.37
N VAL A 4 7.84 -12.12 6.63
CA VAL A 4 7.78 -12.30 5.18
C VAL A 4 8.46 -11.11 4.47
N PRO A 5 9.51 -11.34 3.66
CA PRO A 5 10.26 -10.26 3.00
C PRO A 5 9.58 -9.76 1.72
N PHE A 6 9.56 -8.43 1.55
CA PHE A 6 9.08 -7.76 0.33
C PHE A 6 10.14 -6.79 -0.21
N LEU A 7 10.19 -6.62 -1.53
CA LEU A 7 11.11 -5.71 -2.21
C LEU A 7 10.39 -4.47 -2.79
N LYS A 8 10.85 -3.27 -2.47
CA LYS A 8 10.39 -2.05 -3.17
C LYS A 8 10.99 -1.99 -4.57
N VAL A 9 10.16 -1.89 -5.61
CA VAL A 9 10.62 -1.93 -7.01
C VAL A 9 10.48 -0.62 -7.80
N ASP A 10 9.63 0.32 -7.36
CA ASP A 10 9.48 1.61 -8.03
C ASP A 10 10.76 2.47 -7.95
N LYS A 11 10.97 3.32 -8.97
CA LYS A 11 12.08 4.28 -9.06
C LYS A 11 11.64 5.72 -8.75
N GLY A 12 10.59 5.85 -7.95
CA GLY A 12 9.95 7.12 -7.64
C GLY A 12 8.94 7.57 -8.70
N LEU A 13 8.53 8.83 -8.61
CA LEU A 13 7.38 9.37 -9.33
C LEU A 13 7.78 10.32 -10.47
N MET A 14 6.97 10.37 -11.51
CA MET A 14 7.00 11.40 -12.54
C MET A 14 6.44 12.73 -11.99
N GLY A 15 6.58 13.81 -12.77
CA GLY A 15 5.90 15.06 -12.49
C GLY A 15 4.38 14.89 -12.45
N GLU A 16 3.70 15.75 -11.70
CA GLU A 16 2.25 15.75 -11.64
C GLU A 16 1.64 16.07 -13.00
N LYS A 17 0.66 15.27 -13.38
CA LYS A 17 -0.14 15.45 -14.59
C LYS A 17 -1.51 14.84 -14.35
N ASP A 18 -2.57 15.50 -14.80
CA ASP A 18 -3.95 14.98 -14.70
C ASP A 18 -4.29 14.57 -13.25
N GLY A 19 -3.93 15.42 -12.27
CA GLY A 19 -4.21 15.20 -10.85
C GLY A 19 -3.45 14.03 -10.20
N VAL A 20 -2.48 13.41 -10.87
CA VAL A 20 -1.75 12.22 -10.39
C VAL A 20 -0.25 12.29 -10.67
N GLN A 21 0.52 11.41 -10.03
CA GLN A 21 1.93 11.17 -10.31
C GLN A 21 2.16 9.68 -10.57
N LEU A 22 2.35 9.34 -11.85
CA LEU A 22 2.71 7.99 -12.28
C LEU A 22 4.11 7.61 -11.78
N MET A 23 4.39 6.31 -11.73
CA MET A 23 5.73 5.80 -11.47
C MET A 23 6.65 6.09 -12.65
N LYS A 24 7.92 6.39 -12.36
CA LYS A 24 8.96 6.45 -13.39
C LYS A 24 9.13 5.08 -14.05
N PRO A 25 9.55 5.03 -15.33
CA PRO A 25 9.95 3.78 -15.98
C PRO A 25 10.99 3.01 -15.14
N ILE A 26 10.93 1.68 -15.22
CA ILE A 26 11.84 0.77 -14.52
C ILE A 26 12.57 -0.07 -15.60
N PRO A 27 13.70 0.43 -16.16
CA PRO A 27 14.36 -0.22 -17.30
C PRO A 27 14.77 -1.68 -17.03
N ASP A 28 15.29 -1.97 -15.83
CA ASP A 28 15.83 -3.29 -15.46
C ASP A 28 14.84 -4.09 -14.61
N PHE A 29 13.54 -4.03 -14.93
CA PHE A 29 12.50 -4.58 -14.07
C PHE A 29 12.63 -6.09 -13.89
N ASP A 30 12.82 -6.85 -14.97
CA ASP A 30 12.89 -8.31 -14.91
C ASP A 30 14.10 -8.81 -14.11
N ASP A 31 15.26 -8.17 -14.30
CA ASP A 31 16.48 -8.45 -13.53
C ASP A 31 16.30 -8.13 -12.03
N LEU A 32 15.56 -7.06 -11.71
CA LEU A 32 15.23 -6.71 -10.34
C LEU A 32 14.32 -7.77 -9.69
N LEU A 33 13.33 -8.28 -10.43
CA LEU A 33 12.45 -9.34 -9.93
C LEU A 33 13.20 -10.65 -9.71
N LYS A 34 14.10 -11.02 -10.64
CA LYS A 34 14.97 -12.19 -10.49
C LYS A 34 15.83 -12.09 -9.23
N LYS A 35 16.51 -10.94 -9.01
CA LYS A 35 17.30 -10.69 -7.80
C LYS A 35 16.45 -10.75 -6.53
N GLY A 36 15.24 -10.19 -6.55
CA GLY A 36 14.30 -10.26 -5.43
C GLY A 36 13.94 -11.70 -5.08
N LYS A 37 13.63 -12.52 -6.08
CA LYS A 37 13.32 -13.94 -5.91
C LYS A 37 14.51 -14.74 -5.38
N GLU A 38 15.71 -14.53 -5.93
CA GLU A 38 16.96 -15.17 -5.47
C GLU A 38 17.31 -14.79 -4.03
N ALA A 39 16.96 -13.56 -3.60
CA ALA A 39 17.09 -13.09 -2.23
C ALA A 39 15.99 -13.61 -1.28
N GLY A 40 15.06 -14.44 -1.78
CA GLY A 40 13.98 -15.03 -1.01
C GLY A 40 12.82 -14.08 -0.71
N CYS A 41 12.67 -12.98 -1.46
CA CYS A 41 11.48 -12.12 -1.36
C CYS A 41 10.22 -12.91 -1.74
N PHE A 42 9.15 -12.75 -0.96
CA PHE A 42 7.83 -13.30 -1.28
C PHE A 42 7.09 -12.43 -2.30
N GLY A 43 7.28 -11.11 -2.20
CA GLY A 43 6.57 -10.16 -3.02
C GLY A 43 7.32 -8.87 -3.22
N THR A 44 6.66 -7.94 -3.90
CA THR A 44 7.19 -6.60 -4.17
C THR A 44 6.19 -5.54 -3.74
N LYS A 45 6.64 -4.28 -3.74
CA LYS A 45 5.78 -3.11 -3.53
C LYS A 45 6.19 -1.97 -4.45
N MET A 46 5.21 -1.27 -5.00
CA MET A 46 5.44 -0.12 -5.87
C MET A 46 4.39 0.96 -5.62
N ARG A 47 4.82 2.22 -5.53
CA ARG A 47 3.93 3.35 -5.16
C ARG A 47 3.80 4.38 -6.25
N SER A 48 2.57 4.79 -6.45
CA SER A 48 2.17 5.97 -7.20
C SER A 48 1.41 6.94 -6.29
N LEU A 49 1.01 8.13 -6.78
CA LEU A 49 0.32 9.13 -5.95
C LEU A 49 -0.83 9.78 -6.72
N ILE A 50 -1.97 9.95 -6.05
CA ILE A 50 -3.19 10.61 -6.52
C ILE A 50 -3.36 11.88 -5.67
N LYS A 51 -3.47 13.03 -6.34
CA LYS A 51 -3.62 14.36 -5.72
C LYS A 51 -5.04 14.90 -5.82
N LEU A 52 -5.73 14.62 -6.91
CA LEU A 52 -7.08 15.11 -7.22
C LEU A 52 -7.95 13.96 -7.75
N ALA A 53 -9.27 14.16 -7.78
CA ALA A 53 -10.25 13.20 -8.29
C ALA A 53 -10.35 13.23 -9.82
N ASP A 54 -9.20 13.16 -10.50
CA ASP A 54 -9.14 13.09 -11.95
C ASP A 54 -9.33 11.64 -12.43
N LEU A 55 -10.43 11.41 -13.16
CA LEU A 55 -10.80 10.07 -13.62
C LEU A 55 -9.73 9.44 -14.53
N ASP A 56 -9.17 10.20 -15.46
CA ASP A 56 -8.23 9.67 -16.45
C ASP A 56 -6.85 9.45 -15.84
N GLY A 57 -6.43 10.34 -14.93
CA GLY A 57 -5.25 10.17 -14.10
C GLY A 57 -5.33 8.93 -13.21
N ILE A 58 -6.45 8.73 -12.50
CA ILE A 58 -6.65 7.55 -11.64
C ILE A 58 -6.66 6.26 -12.46
N LYS A 59 -7.33 6.24 -13.63
CA LYS A 59 -7.25 5.10 -14.56
C LYS A 59 -5.82 4.79 -14.96
N ALA A 60 -5.04 5.81 -15.33
CA ALA A 60 -3.64 5.64 -15.71
C ALA A 60 -2.79 5.06 -14.57
N ILE A 61 -3.04 5.51 -13.33
CA ILE A 61 -2.39 4.99 -12.12
C ILE A 61 -2.68 3.51 -11.93
N VAL A 62 -3.96 3.14 -11.95
CA VAL A 62 -4.39 1.76 -11.70
C VAL A 62 -3.90 0.85 -12.82
N SER A 63 -4.06 1.24 -14.08
CA SER A 63 -3.56 0.49 -15.24
C SER A 63 -2.04 0.26 -15.15
N GLN A 64 -1.24 1.31 -14.92
CA GLN A 64 0.22 1.17 -14.78
C GLN A 64 0.60 0.19 -13.65
N GLN A 65 -0.06 0.31 -12.50
CA GLN A 65 0.20 -0.56 -11.35
C GLN A 65 -0.18 -2.02 -11.65
N PHE A 66 -1.35 -2.30 -12.21
CA PHE A 66 -1.76 -3.67 -12.51
C PHE A 66 -0.94 -4.31 -13.64
N GLU A 67 -0.55 -3.55 -14.67
CA GLU A 67 0.33 -4.05 -15.74
C GLU A 67 1.69 -4.52 -15.19
N LEU A 68 2.32 -3.72 -14.32
CA LEU A 68 3.55 -4.12 -13.64
C LEU A 68 3.29 -5.24 -12.64
N GLY A 69 2.14 -5.22 -11.96
CA GLY A 69 1.70 -6.26 -11.04
C GLY A 69 1.63 -7.63 -11.72
N MET A 70 1.13 -7.70 -12.95
CA MET A 70 1.05 -8.95 -13.69
C MET A 70 2.42 -9.49 -14.10
N LYS A 71 3.37 -8.61 -14.43
CA LYS A 71 4.77 -9.01 -14.64
C LYS A 71 5.39 -9.57 -13.35
N ILE A 72 5.07 -8.98 -12.19
CA ILE A 72 5.50 -9.48 -10.88
C ILE A 72 4.89 -10.87 -10.60
N CYS A 73 3.59 -11.06 -10.84
CA CYS A 73 2.93 -12.36 -10.71
C CYS A 73 3.59 -13.40 -11.62
N ALA A 74 3.89 -13.07 -12.88
CA ALA A 74 4.56 -13.97 -13.82
C ALA A 74 5.98 -14.38 -13.38
N ALA A 75 6.66 -13.54 -12.59
CA ALA A 75 7.93 -13.88 -11.96
C ALA A 75 7.78 -14.80 -10.73
N GLY A 76 6.55 -15.07 -10.29
CA GLY A 76 6.21 -15.88 -9.12
C GLY A 76 6.33 -15.11 -7.79
N LEU A 77 6.09 -13.80 -7.81
CA LEU A 77 6.09 -12.93 -6.64
C LEU A 77 4.70 -12.30 -6.47
N ILE A 78 4.32 -11.92 -5.25
CA ILE A 78 3.07 -11.19 -5.00
C ILE A 78 3.29 -9.67 -5.09
N PRO A 79 2.59 -8.93 -5.99
CA PRO A 79 2.67 -7.48 -6.03
C PRO A 79 1.80 -6.85 -4.93
N ILE A 80 2.36 -5.87 -4.21
CA ILE A 80 1.59 -4.86 -3.47
C ILE A 80 1.40 -3.65 -4.38
N ILE A 81 0.14 -3.43 -4.79
CA ILE A 81 -0.32 -2.27 -5.56
C ILE A 81 -0.56 -1.11 -4.59
N GLU A 82 0.18 0.00 -4.73
CA GLU A 82 0.08 1.16 -3.81
C GLU A 82 -0.27 2.47 -4.54
N PRO A 83 -1.53 2.63 -4.98
CA PRO A 83 -2.07 3.91 -5.46
C PRO A 83 -2.46 4.78 -4.26
N GLU A 84 -1.50 5.52 -3.72
CA GLU A 84 -1.74 6.40 -2.57
C GLU A 84 -2.62 7.59 -2.96
N VAL A 85 -3.71 7.82 -2.24
CA VAL A 85 -4.44 9.10 -2.29
C VAL A 85 -3.86 10.02 -1.22
N ASP A 86 -3.49 11.24 -1.59
CA ASP A 86 -2.96 12.22 -0.64
C ASP A 86 -4.01 12.56 0.42
N ILE A 87 -3.66 12.42 1.70
CA ILE A 87 -4.55 12.75 2.83
C ILE A 87 -4.93 14.24 2.86
N LYS A 88 -4.19 15.09 2.15
CA LYS A 88 -4.44 16.53 2.01
C LYS A 88 -5.20 16.89 0.73
N SER A 89 -5.58 15.91 -0.08
CA SER A 89 -6.38 16.18 -1.27
C SER A 89 -7.70 16.84 -0.87
N PRO A 90 -8.11 17.96 -1.51
CA PRO A 90 -9.42 18.56 -1.27
C PRO A 90 -10.57 17.66 -1.77
N GLU A 91 -10.25 16.67 -2.60
CA GLU A 91 -11.20 15.77 -3.27
C GLU A 91 -10.95 14.31 -2.85
N LYS A 92 -10.36 14.10 -1.67
CA LYS A 92 -9.90 12.78 -1.19
C LYS A 92 -10.99 11.70 -1.29
N GLU A 93 -12.20 11.99 -0.79
CA GLU A 93 -13.31 11.02 -0.81
C GLU A 93 -13.75 10.68 -2.24
N GLU A 94 -13.84 11.67 -3.13
CA GLU A 94 -14.20 11.45 -4.53
C GLU A 94 -13.12 10.65 -5.26
N ALA A 95 -11.84 10.98 -5.04
CA ALA A 95 -10.71 10.22 -5.58
C ALA A 95 -10.71 8.76 -5.08
N GLU A 96 -11.08 8.51 -3.82
CA GLU A 96 -11.22 7.17 -3.26
C GLU A 96 -12.36 6.37 -3.90
N VAL A 97 -13.48 7.02 -4.24
CA VAL A 97 -14.58 6.38 -4.97
C VAL A 97 -14.11 5.94 -6.36
N LEU A 98 -13.50 6.84 -7.11
CA LEU A 98 -12.97 6.54 -8.45
C LEU A 98 -11.90 5.46 -8.41
N LEU A 99 -10.97 5.57 -7.45
CA LEU A 99 -9.90 4.59 -7.25
C LEU A 99 -10.45 3.19 -6.96
N LYS A 100 -11.42 3.08 -6.05
CA LYS A 100 -12.03 1.78 -5.72
C LYS A 100 -12.67 1.14 -6.95
N GLN A 101 -13.44 1.92 -7.71
CA GLN A 101 -14.09 1.43 -8.92
C GLN A 101 -13.08 0.90 -9.95
N GLU A 102 -11.98 1.63 -10.17
CA GLU A 102 -10.94 1.19 -11.11
C GLU A 102 -10.16 -0.03 -10.60
N ILE A 103 -9.88 -0.11 -9.30
CA ILE A 103 -9.25 -1.29 -8.69
C ILE A 103 -10.12 -2.53 -8.90
N LEU A 104 -11.41 -2.47 -8.58
CA LEU A 104 -12.33 -3.62 -8.71
C LEU A 104 -12.40 -4.12 -10.15
N LYS A 105 -12.52 -3.21 -11.13
CA LYS A 105 -12.49 -3.56 -12.56
C LYS A 105 -11.25 -4.36 -12.96
N HIS A 106 -10.09 -4.04 -12.38
CA HIS A 106 -8.86 -4.76 -12.69
C HIS A 106 -8.76 -6.07 -11.91
N LEU A 107 -9.25 -6.12 -10.66
CA LEU A 107 -9.32 -7.36 -9.88
C LEU A 107 -10.22 -8.42 -10.54
N ASP A 108 -11.36 -7.99 -11.11
CA ASP A 108 -12.31 -8.86 -11.82
C ASP A 108 -11.72 -9.49 -13.10
N GLN A 109 -10.65 -8.90 -13.64
CA GLN A 109 -9.96 -9.39 -14.84
C GLN A 109 -8.83 -10.37 -14.52
N LEU A 110 -8.45 -10.51 -13.25
CA LEU A 110 -7.37 -11.39 -12.84
C LEU A 110 -7.80 -12.86 -12.91
N GLY A 111 -6.94 -13.70 -13.48
CA GLY A 111 -7.10 -15.14 -13.43
C GLY A 111 -6.90 -15.69 -12.01
N PRO A 112 -7.32 -16.94 -11.74
CA PRO A 112 -7.33 -17.52 -10.40
C PRO A 112 -5.94 -17.58 -9.73
N ASP A 113 -4.86 -17.68 -10.52
CA ASP A 113 -3.47 -17.71 -10.03
C ASP A 113 -2.83 -16.31 -9.92
N GLN A 114 -3.52 -15.26 -10.35
CA GLN A 114 -3.03 -13.88 -10.31
C GLN A 114 -3.52 -13.20 -9.04
N LYS A 115 -2.77 -13.39 -7.96
CA LYS A 115 -3.09 -12.82 -6.64
C LYS A 115 -2.31 -11.53 -6.39
N VAL A 116 -2.98 -10.52 -5.86
CA VAL A 116 -2.36 -9.23 -5.50
C VAL A 116 -2.67 -8.85 -4.06
N MET A 117 -1.83 -7.98 -3.50
CA MET A 117 -2.12 -7.24 -2.28
C MET A 117 -2.35 -5.77 -2.63
N LEU A 118 -3.19 -5.08 -1.86
CA LEU A 118 -3.39 -3.64 -2.02
C LEU A 118 -2.81 -2.92 -0.82
N LYS A 119 -2.14 -1.79 -1.07
CA LYS A 119 -1.74 -0.84 -0.04
C LYS A 119 -2.39 0.51 -0.30
N LEU A 120 -3.36 0.87 0.53
CA LEU A 120 -4.24 2.02 0.28
C LEU A 120 -4.12 3.03 1.42
N THR A 121 -4.41 4.30 1.09
CA THR A 121 -4.63 5.33 2.11
C THR A 121 -5.81 4.93 2.98
N LEU A 122 -5.74 5.21 4.29
CA LEU A 122 -6.87 5.05 5.19
C LEU A 122 -8.08 5.85 4.66
N PRO A 123 -9.20 5.18 4.34
CA PRO A 123 -10.30 5.81 3.61
C PRO A 123 -11.04 6.85 4.44
N SER A 124 -11.65 7.81 3.76
CA SER A 124 -12.48 8.85 4.39
C SER A 124 -13.77 8.25 4.95
N VAL A 125 -14.35 7.29 4.23
CA VAL A 125 -15.53 6.53 4.65
C VAL A 125 -15.10 5.20 5.27
N VAL A 126 -15.67 4.88 6.43
CA VAL A 126 -15.43 3.61 7.14
C VAL A 126 -15.83 2.43 6.25
N ASN A 127 -14.94 1.44 6.15
CA ASN A 127 -15.09 0.23 5.35
C ASN A 127 -15.26 0.46 3.85
N HIS A 128 -14.84 1.62 3.33
CA HIS A 128 -14.96 1.95 1.89
C HIS A 128 -14.43 0.86 0.96
N TYR A 129 -13.30 0.25 1.32
CA TYR A 129 -12.62 -0.79 0.54
C TYR A 129 -13.04 -2.23 0.87
N LYS A 130 -14.18 -2.45 1.56
CA LYS A 130 -14.63 -3.80 1.92
C LYS A 130 -14.78 -4.73 0.71
N GLU A 131 -15.29 -4.22 -0.40
CA GLU A 131 -15.40 -5.00 -1.65
C GLU A 131 -14.03 -5.47 -2.17
N CYS A 132 -12.99 -4.64 -2.04
CA CYS A 132 -11.63 -5.05 -2.41
C CYS A 132 -11.07 -6.10 -1.44
N ILE A 133 -11.39 -6.00 -0.14
CA ILE A 133 -10.96 -6.94 0.90
C ILE A 133 -11.59 -8.32 0.67
N ASP A 134 -12.87 -8.35 0.30
CA ASP A 134 -13.63 -9.58 0.11
C ASP A 134 -13.37 -10.21 -1.28
N HIS A 135 -12.62 -9.55 -2.17
CA HIS A 135 -12.37 -10.01 -3.53
C HIS A 135 -11.38 -11.18 -3.59
N GLU A 136 -11.70 -12.26 -4.31
CA GLU A 136 -10.91 -13.51 -4.33
C GLU A 136 -9.46 -13.35 -4.80
N ASN A 137 -9.19 -12.40 -5.69
CA ASN A 137 -7.85 -12.10 -6.20
C ASN A 137 -7.06 -11.10 -5.34
N CYS A 138 -7.68 -10.53 -4.29
CA CYS A 138 -7.00 -9.69 -3.31
C CYS A 138 -6.73 -10.49 -2.03
N ILE A 139 -5.48 -10.85 -1.77
CA ILE A 139 -5.16 -11.71 -0.61
C ILE A 139 -5.03 -10.91 0.69
N ARG A 140 -4.81 -9.60 0.60
CA ARG A 140 -4.72 -8.70 1.76
C ARG A 140 -4.80 -7.24 1.32
N VAL A 141 -5.50 -6.45 2.12
CA VAL A 141 -5.43 -4.98 2.06
C VAL A 141 -4.67 -4.46 3.27
N VAL A 142 -3.65 -3.65 3.02
CA VAL A 142 -2.84 -3.01 4.05
C VAL A 142 -2.92 -1.48 3.94
N ALA A 143 -2.75 -0.77 5.05
CA ALA A 143 -2.88 0.68 5.11
C ALA A 143 -1.53 1.39 5.17
N LEU A 144 -1.35 2.44 4.39
CA LEU A 144 -0.29 3.43 4.63
C LEU A 144 -0.80 4.51 5.60
N SER A 145 0.09 5.07 6.43
CA SER A 145 -0.30 6.16 7.35
C SER A 145 -0.45 7.51 6.65
N GLY A 146 0.15 7.70 5.46
CA GLY A 146 -0.13 8.85 4.58
C GLY A 146 0.33 10.22 5.08
N GLY A 147 0.85 10.33 6.31
CA GLY A 147 1.17 11.59 6.95
C GLY A 147 0.43 11.84 8.27
N TYR A 148 -0.54 10.99 8.61
CA TYR A 148 -1.09 10.93 9.97
C TYR A 148 0.00 10.52 10.96
N THR A 149 -0.14 11.00 12.19
CA THR A 149 0.62 10.48 13.35
C THR A 149 0.26 9.01 13.58
N ARG A 150 1.10 8.25 14.31
CA ARG A 150 0.78 6.85 14.66
C ARG A 150 -0.58 6.74 15.34
N LYS A 151 -0.86 7.66 16.29
CA LYS A 151 -2.12 7.68 17.03
C LYS A 151 -3.32 7.85 16.10
N GLU A 152 -3.32 8.89 15.26
CA GLU A 152 -4.41 9.13 14.31
C GLU A 152 -4.56 7.95 13.33
N ALA A 153 -3.46 7.47 12.77
CA ALA A 153 -3.49 6.36 11.83
C ALA A 153 -4.09 5.09 12.47
N ASN A 154 -3.76 4.79 13.73
CA ASN A 154 -4.34 3.68 14.49
C ASN A 154 -5.84 3.88 14.74
N GLU A 155 -6.28 5.07 15.14
CA GLU A 155 -7.70 5.38 15.36
C GLU A 155 -8.54 5.25 14.08
N HIS A 156 -7.98 5.65 12.94
CA HIS A 156 -8.61 5.48 11.63
C HIS A 156 -8.63 4.01 11.19
N LEU A 157 -7.51 3.28 11.39
CA LEU A 157 -7.35 1.88 11.01
C LEU A 157 -8.28 0.95 11.81
N ALA A 158 -8.43 1.16 13.11
CA ALA A 158 -9.26 0.32 13.99
C ALA A 158 -10.75 0.31 13.60
N LYS A 159 -11.17 1.21 12.71
CA LYS A 159 -12.53 1.26 12.16
C LYS A 159 -12.66 0.48 10.85
N GLN A 160 -11.56 0.03 10.24
CA GLN A 160 -11.54 -0.61 8.91
C GLN A 160 -11.45 -2.13 9.03
N ASN A 161 -12.59 -2.78 8.84
CA ASN A 161 -12.69 -4.23 8.95
C ASN A 161 -11.92 -4.92 7.80
N GLY A 162 -11.00 -5.82 8.15
CA GLY A 162 -10.16 -6.60 7.25
C GLY A 162 -8.91 -5.89 6.73
N MET A 163 -8.64 -4.66 7.17
CA MET A 163 -7.46 -3.88 6.79
C MET A 163 -6.42 -3.89 7.91
N VAL A 164 -5.13 -4.06 7.57
CA VAL A 164 -4.03 -4.07 8.56
C VAL A 164 -2.97 -3.01 8.25
N ALA A 165 -2.16 -2.61 9.23
CA ALA A 165 -1.16 -1.57 9.01
C ALA A 165 0.01 -2.03 8.10
N SER A 166 0.51 -1.09 7.30
CA SER A 166 1.81 -1.14 6.61
C SER A 166 2.49 0.22 6.74
N PHE A 167 2.79 0.57 7.98
CA PHE A 167 3.34 1.87 8.34
C PHE A 167 4.87 1.88 8.26
N SER A 168 5.41 3.01 7.82
CA SER A 168 6.86 3.29 7.83
C SER A 168 7.14 4.36 8.87
N ARG A 169 6.99 5.65 8.52
CA ARG A 169 7.25 6.77 9.44
C ARG A 169 6.47 6.66 10.76
N ALA A 170 5.20 6.25 10.73
CA ALA A 170 4.41 6.10 11.95
C ALA A 170 4.91 4.95 12.86
N LEU A 171 5.56 3.92 12.32
CA LEU A 171 6.19 2.87 13.14
C LEU A 171 7.42 3.40 13.87
N THR A 172 8.25 4.21 13.19
CA THR A 172 9.54 4.70 13.73
C THR A 172 9.45 6.06 14.42
N GLU A 173 8.27 6.66 14.41
CA GLU A 173 7.94 7.94 15.04
C GLU A 173 8.30 7.91 16.53
N GLY A 174 9.14 8.86 16.96
CA GLY A 174 9.60 8.99 18.35
C GLY A 174 10.93 8.29 18.67
N LEU A 175 11.41 7.39 17.80
CA LEU A 175 12.74 6.77 17.92
C LEU A 175 13.83 7.77 17.57
N LYS A 176 14.91 7.82 18.37
CA LYS A 176 16.04 8.73 18.16
C LYS A 176 17.36 7.97 18.18
N VAL A 177 18.34 8.48 17.44
CA VAL A 177 19.72 7.97 17.46
C VAL A 177 20.37 8.11 18.84
N SER A 178 19.90 9.06 19.66
CA SER A 178 20.39 9.30 21.02
C SER A 178 19.73 8.43 22.10
N ASP A 179 18.74 7.61 21.74
CA ASP A 179 18.10 6.72 22.70
C ASP A 179 19.10 5.64 23.16
N THR A 180 19.01 5.25 24.43
CA THR A 180 19.68 4.02 24.90
C THR A 180 19.04 2.79 24.26
N ALA A 181 19.72 1.63 24.33
CA ALA A 181 19.17 0.38 23.79
C ALA A 181 17.79 0.06 24.39
N ASP A 182 17.67 0.12 25.73
CA ASP A 182 16.42 -0.18 26.44
C ASP A 182 15.29 0.81 26.10
N GLU A 183 15.59 2.10 25.97
CA GLU A 183 14.60 3.10 25.55
C GLU A 183 14.14 2.87 24.11
N PHE A 184 15.07 2.53 23.21
CA PHE A 184 14.75 2.23 21.82
C PHE A 184 13.86 0.99 21.71
N GLU A 185 14.21 -0.10 22.40
CA GLU A 185 13.44 -1.34 22.41
C GLU A 185 12.04 -1.11 22.99
N THR A 186 11.93 -0.45 24.14
CA THR A 186 10.63 -0.14 24.77
C THR A 186 9.73 0.67 23.84
N LYS A 187 10.26 1.75 23.23
CA LYS A 187 9.47 2.60 22.32
C LYS A 187 9.05 1.86 21.06
N LEU A 188 9.92 0.98 20.53
CA LEU A 188 9.61 0.19 19.35
C LEU A 188 8.52 -0.83 19.66
N ASP A 189 8.60 -1.51 20.81
CA ASP A 189 7.59 -2.47 21.27
C ASP A 189 6.25 -1.78 21.50
N ASP A 190 6.21 -0.62 22.17
CA ASP A 190 4.97 0.18 22.35
C ASP A 190 4.36 0.59 20.99
N SER A 191 5.21 0.94 20.03
CA SER A 191 4.79 1.30 18.68
C SER A 191 4.21 0.09 17.94
N ILE A 192 4.85 -1.07 18.05
CA ILE A 192 4.38 -2.33 17.44
C ILE A 192 3.06 -2.75 18.06
N GLU A 193 2.95 -2.78 19.39
CA GLU A 193 1.75 -3.21 20.12
C GLU A 193 0.54 -2.36 19.76
N SER A 194 0.69 -1.03 19.78
CA SER A 194 -0.41 -0.12 19.43
C SER A 194 -0.89 -0.27 17.98
N ILE A 195 0.03 -0.49 17.04
CA ILE A 195 -0.28 -0.74 15.63
C ILE A 195 -0.94 -2.13 15.46
N PHE A 196 -0.46 -3.13 16.21
CA PHE A 196 -1.01 -4.48 16.20
C PHE A 196 -2.46 -4.49 16.67
N GLU A 197 -2.76 -3.88 17.81
CA GLU A 197 -4.13 -3.83 18.34
C GLU A 197 -5.08 -3.07 17.40
N ALA A 198 -4.63 -1.98 16.77
CA ALA A 198 -5.41 -1.29 15.74
C ALA A 198 -5.67 -2.16 14.49
N SER A 199 -4.67 -2.90 14.04
CA SER A 199 -4.79 -3.82 12.89
C SER A 199 -5.69 -5.01 13.20
N LYS A 200 -5.68 -5.48 14.45
CA LYS A 200 -6.48 -6.62 14.94
C LYS A 200 -7.94 -6.22 15.19
N ALA A 201 -8.21 -4.99 15.61
CA ALA A 201 -9.58 -4.53 15.85
C ALA A 201 -10.49 -4.60 14.60
N GLY A 202 -9.89 -4.54 13.41
CA GLY A 202 -10.62 -4.71 12.15
C GLY A 202 -10.78 -6.18 11.70
N ILE A 203 -10.11 -7.15 12.32
CA ILE A 203 -10.16 -8.58 11.90
C ILE A 203 -11.17 -9.32 12.75
#